data_AF-A0A9N8QI63-F1
#
_entry.id   AF-A0A9N8QI63-F1
#
_cell.length_a   1.000
_cell.length_b   1.000
_cell.length_c   1.000
_cell.angle_alpha   90.00
_cell.angle_beta   90.00
_cell.angle_gamma   90.00
#
_symmetry.space_group_name_H-M   'P 1'
#
loop_
_entity.id
_entity.type
_entity.pdbx_description
1 polymer ?
#
loop_
_entity_poly.entity_id
_entity_poly.type
_entity_poly.pdbx_seq_one_letter_code
_entity_poly.pdbx_strand_id
1 'polypeptide(L)'
;VSLMLAETFAIDGNVDPTGWWMSEKLDGVRAYWDGSSIWSRASVLYDAPQDFKDKLPTDMSLDGELWMERDAFDGTSGIIRSGTSGWKKWDRIIYMVRVSLLLYRIL
;
A
#
# COMPACT_ATOMS: atom_id res chain seq x y z
N VAL A 1 -10.22 3.66 -10.65
CA VAL A 1 -9.75 4.65 -9.63
C VAL A 1 -8.45 5.25 -10.13
N SER A 2 -8.32 6.59 -10.18
CA SER A 2 -7.05 7.25 -10.54
C SER A 2 -6.20 7.37 -9.28
N LEU A 3 -5.03 6.73 -9.26
CA LEU A 3 -4.14 6.70 -8.11
C LEU A 3 -2.91 7.57 -8.38
N MET A 4 -2.52 8.33 -7.36
CA MET A 4 -1.37 9.23 -7.40
C MET A 4 -0.06 8.44 -7.59
N LEU A 5 0.85 8.96 -8.41
CA LEU A 5 2.15 8.36 -8.69
C LEU A 5 3.25 9.25 -8.13
N ALA A 6 4.30 8.60 -7.62
CA ALA A 6 5.51 9.24 -7.19
C ALA A 6 6.40 9.62 -8.38
N GLU A 7 7.08 10.76 -8.28
CA GLU A 7 8.20 11.12 -9.16
C GLU A 7 9.54 10.77 -8.51
N THR A 8 10.55 10.50 -9.33
CA THR A 8 11.91 10.23 -8.84
C THR A 8 12.55 11.53 -8.34
N PHE A 9 13.04 11.53 -7.10
CA PHE A 9 13.81 12.66 -6.58
C PHE A 9 15.23 12.68 -7.18
N ALA A 10 15.57 13.78 -7.86
CA ALA A 10 16.89 14.01 -8.42
C ALA A 10 17.78 14.70 -7.37
N ILE A 11 18.83 14.03 -6.90
CA ILE A 11 19.73 14.51 -5.85
C ILE A 11 20.57 15.73 -6.32
N ASP A 12 20.79 15.85 -7.62
CA ASP A 12 21.50 16.96 -8.28
C ASP A 12 20.55 18.09 -8.76
N GLY A 13 19.25 17.80 -8.81
CA GLY A 13 18.20 18.79 -9.00
C GLY A 13 18.12 19.62 -7.73
N ASN A 14 18.30 20.93 -7.86
CA ASN A 14 18.35 21.90 -6.76
C ASN A 14 16.99 22.04 -6.03
N VAL A 15 16.47 20.94 -5.48
CA VAL A 15 15.17 20.79 -4.84
C VAL A 15 15.40 20.70 -3.34
N ASP A 16 15.02 21.76 -2.64
CA ASP A 16 15.10 21.83 -1.18
C ASP A 16 13.97 20.97 -0.55
N PRO A 17 14.28 19.90 0.19
CA PRO A 17 13.29 19.05 0.84
C PRO A 17 12.74 19.65 2.15
N THR A 18 13.09 20.90 2.49
CA THR A 18 12.57 21.60 3.67
C THR A 18 11.05 21.78 3.59
N GLY A 19 10.33 21.26 4.60
CA GLY A 19 8.86 21.32 4.68
C GLY A 19 8.13 20.12 4.07
N TRP A 20 8.84 19.12 3.58
CA TRP A 20 8.26 17.92 2.99
C TRP A 20 8.20 16.82 4.04
N TRP A 21 7.14 16.01 3.97
CA TRP A 21 7.03 14.80 4.78
C TRP A 21 7.71 13.64 4.07
N MET A 22 8.52 12.89 4.82
CA MET A 22 9.21 11.69 4.32
C MET A 22 8.65 10.47 5.01
N SER A 23 8.40 9.43 4.22
CA SER A 23 8.09 8.09 4.71
C SER A 23 9.05 7.10 4.09
N GLU A 24 9.25 5.97 4.78
CA GLU A 24 9.96 4.85 4.18
C GLU A 24 9.22 4.35 2.92
N LYS A 25 9.98 4.10 1.84
CA LYS A 25 9.47 3.37 0.69
C LYS A 25 9.53 1.88 1.00
N LEU A 26 8.39 1.29 1.29
CA LEU A 26 8.26 -0.16 1.46
C LEU A 26 8.32 -0.87 0.11
N ASP A 27 8.71 -2.15 0.15
CA ASP A 27 8.66 -3.06 -1.00
C ASP A 27 7.52 -4.05 -0.80
N GLY A 28 6.29 -3.53 -0.87
CA GLY A 28 5.06 -4.30 -0.71
C GLY A 28 4.24 -4.37 -2.01
N VAL A 29 3.03 -4.91 -1.90
CA VAL A 29 2.08 -4.96 -3.01
C VAL A 29 1.08 -3.81 -2.86
N ARG A 30 1.05 -2.89 -3.82
CA ARG A 30 0.12 -1.76 -3.80
C ARG A 30 -1.33 -2.23 -3.73
N ALA A 31 -2.08 -1.64 -2.81
CA ALA A 31 -3.47 -1.95 -2.57
C ALA A 31 -4.28 -0.66 -2.34
N TYR A 32 -5.49 -0.64 -2.86
CA TYR A 32 -6.48 0.40 -2.62
C TYR A 32 -7.67 -0.22 -1.91
N TRP A 33 -8.01 0.31 -0.74
CA TRP A 33 -9.20 -0.07 0.01
C TRP A 33 -10.30 0.94 -0.28
N ASP A 34 -11.47 0.47 -0.70
CA ASP A 34 -12.61 1.34 -1.04
C ASP A 34 -13.66 1.50 0.08
N GLY A 35 -13.38 0.98 1.28
CA GLY A 35 -14.35 0.86 2.37
C GLY A 35 -14.98 -0.54 2.49
N SER A 36 -14.75 -1.42 1.51
CA SER A 36 -15.34 -2.77 1.46
C SER A 36 -14.42 -3.85 0.88
N SER A 37 -13.61 -3.49 -0.11
CA SER A 37 -12.84 -4.39 -0.95
C SER A 37 -11.44 -3.84 -1.20
N ILE A 38 -10.48 -4.74 -1.40
CA ILE A 38 -9.10 -4.39 -1.70
C ILE A 38 -8.84 -4.60 -3.19
N TRP A 39 -8.34 -3.54 -3.83
CA TRP A 39 -8.07 -3.48 -5.26
C TRP A 39 -6.58 -3.32 -5.54
N SER A 40 -6.11 -4.01 -6.57
CA SER A 40 -4.76 -3.82 -7.11
C SER A 40 -4.68 -2.53 -7.93
N ARG A 41 -3.44 -2.13 -8.25
CA ARG A 41 -3.17 -1.02 -9.20
C ARG A 41 -3.87 -1.22 -10.57
N ALA A 42 -4.01 -2.47 -11.02
CA ALA A 42 -4.65 -2.81 -12.29
C ALA A 42 -6.19 -2.94 -12.17
N SER A 43 -6.79 -2.47 -11.07
CA SER A 43 -8.24 -2.58 -10.79
C SER A 43 -8.72 -4.03 -10.73
N VAL A 44 -7.86 -4.95 -10.29
CA VAL A 44 -8.20 -6.35 -10.01
C VAL A 44 -8.45 -6.50 -8.51
N LEU A 45 -9.55 -7.15 -8.14
CA LEU A 45 -9.86 -7.47 -6.74
C LEU A 45 -8.85 -8.46 -6.16
N TYR A 46 -8.36 -8.18 -4.95
CA TYR A 46 -7.66 -9.16 -4.14
C TYR A 46 -8.65 -9.96 -3.32
N ASP A 47 -8.50 -11.28 -3.35
CA ASP A 47 -9.28 -12.22 -2.56
C ASP A 47 -8.79 -12.25 -1.11
N ALA A 48 -8.95 -11.13 -0.40
CA ALA A 48 -8.53 -11.00 1.00
C ALA A 48 -9.55 -11.65 1.95
N PRO A 49 -9.10 -12.40 2.99
CA PRO A 49 -9.98 -12.95 4.02
C PRO A 49 -10.84 -11.88 4.70
N GLN A 50 -12.06 -12.25 5.11
CA GLN A 50 -12.99 -11.33 5.75
C GLN A 50 -12.41 -10.75 7.05
N ASP A 51 -11.80 -11.58 7.89
CA ASP A 51 -11.15 -11.17 9.14
C ASP A 51 -10.04 -10.12 8.96
N PHE A 52 -9.42 -10.07 7.77
CA PHE A 52 -8.46 -9.01 7.45
C PHE A 52 -9.17 -7.70 7.11
N LYS A 53 -10.23 -7.77 6.28
CA LYS A 53 -11.04 -6.62 5.88
C LYS A 53 -11.80 -5.99 7.04
N ASP A 54 -12.26 -6.79 7.99
CA ASP A 54 -13.00 -6.33 9.18
C ASP A 54 -12.15 -5.45 10.12
N LYS A 55 -10.83 -5.46 9.96
CA LYS A 55 -9.89 -4.60 10.69
C LYS A 55 -9.71 -3.21 10.03
N LEU A 56 -10.23 -3.02 8.82
CA LEU A 56 -10.09 -1.77 8.06
C LEU A 56 -11.32 -0.86 8.27
N PRO A 57 -11.16 0.47 8.23
CA PRO A 57 -12.26 1.40 8.40
C PRO A 57 -13.23 1.32 7.22
N THR A 58 -14.54 1.36 7.48
CA THR A 58 -15.58 1.25 6.44
C THR A 58 -16.11 2.61 5.98
N ASP A 59 -15.72 3.70 6.64
CA ASP A 59 -16.18 5.07 6.41
C ASP A 59 -15.23 5.90 5.53
N MET A 60 -14.12 5.31 5.08
CA MET A 60 -13.14 5.96 4.21
C MET A 60 -12.42 4.98 3.29
N SER A 61 -11.85 5.51 2.21
CA SER A 61 -10.92 4.78 1.36
C SER A 61 -9.47 4.99 1.81
N LEU A 62 -8.62 3.99 1.54
CA LEU A 62 -7.19 4.03 1.84
C LEU A 62 -6.41 3.67 0.58
N ASP A 63 -5.29 4.36 0.33
CA ASP A 63 -4.25 3.91 -0.59
C ASP A 63 -3.04 3.47 0.24
N GLY A 64 -2.43 2.37 -0.14
CA GLY A 64 -1.41 1.75 0.69
C GLY A 64 -0.67 0.62 0.01
N GLU A 65 0.02 -0.15 0.85
CA GLU A 65 0.71 -1.37 0.48
C GLU A 65 0.38 -2.48 1.47
N LEU A 66 0.12 -3.67 0.95
CA LEU A 66 0.13 -4.90 1.72
C LEU A 66 1.58 -5.34 1.86
N TRP A 67 2.05 -5.47 3.10
CA TRP A 67 3.45 -5.68 3.43
C TRP A 67 3.60 -6.60 4.66
N MET A 68 4.69 -7.35 4.77
CA MET A 68 4.96 -8.21 5.93
C MET A 68 6.21 -7.79 6.70
N GLU A 69 7.35 -7.80 6.02
CA GLU A 69 8.68 -7.54 6.59
C GLU A 69 9.65 -7.09 5.48
N ARG A 70 10.84 -6.63 5.86
CA ARG A 70 11.88 -6.24 4.89
C ARG A 70 12.34 -7.47 4.10
N ASP A 71 12.72 -7.24 2.83
CA ASP A 71 13.24 -8.26 1.93
C ASP A 71 12.31 -9.47 1.70
N ALA A 72 11.00 -9.30 1.93
CA ALA A 72 9.99 -10.36 1.82
C ALA A 72 8.93 -10.09 0.73
N PHE A 73 9.30 -9.37 -0.34
CA PHE A 73 8.38 -9.03 -1.42
C PHE A 73 7.74 -10.27 -2.06
N ASP A 74 8.55 -11.27 -2.45
CA ASP A 74 8.06 -12.48 -3.09
C ASP A 74 7.09 -13.27 -2.20
N GLY A 75 7.40 -13.36 -0.90
CA GLY A 75 6.53 -14.00 0.09
C GLY A 75 5.20 -13.26 0.25
N THR A 76 5.26 -11.92 0.31
CA THR A 76 4.09 -11.04 0.43
C THR A 76 3.19 -11.20 -0.80
N SER A 77 3.77 -11.10 -2.00
CA SER A 77 3.09 -11.28 -3.28
C SER A 77 2.47 -12.67 -3.41
N GLY A 78 3.18 -13.71 -2.97
CA GLY A 78 2.68 -15.09 -2.96
C GLY A 78 1.45 -15.28 -2.08
N ILE A 79 1.41 -14.68 -0.89
CA ILE A 79 0.25 -14.76 0.03
C ILE A 79 -0.95 -14.04 -0.57
N ILE A 80 -0.76 -12.82 -1.08
CA ILE A 80 -1.84 -12.01 -1.67
C ILE A 80 -2.45 -12.73 -2.89
N ARG A 81 -1.61 -13.33 -3.75
CA ARG A 81 -2.07 -14.14 -4.89
C ARG A 81 -2.80 -15.40 -4.48
N SER A 82 -2.44 -15.98 -3.33
CA SER A 82 -3.11 -17.19 -2.80
C SER A 82 -4.51 -16.87 -2.25
N GLY A 83 -4.78 -15.60 -1.92
CA GLY A 83 -6.09 -15.14 -1.47
C GLY A 83 -6.58 -15.87 -0.22
N THR A 84 -7.87 -16.19 -0.17
CA THR A 84 -8.53 -16.86 0.97
C THR A 84 -8.01 -18.28 1.21
N SER A 85 -7.48 -18.96 0.20
CA SER A 85 -6.85 -20.29 0.38
C SER A 85 -5.62 -20.25 1.30
N GLY A 86 -4.98 -19.08 1.39
CA GLY A 86 -3.84 -18.81 2.27
C GLY A 86 -4.19 -18.09 3.57
N TRP A 87 -5.45 -18.08 4.02
CA TRP A 87 -5.95 -17.20 5.10
C TRP A 87 -5.07 -17.16 6.35
N LYS A 88 -4.51 -18.27 6.83
CA LYS A 88 -3.61 -18.30 8.01
C LYS A 88 -2.34 -17.46 7.81
N LYS A 89 -1.88 -17.30 6.58
CA LYS A 89 -0.69 -16.51 6.26
C LYS A 89 -0.98 -15.01 6.20
N TRP A 90 -2.26 -14.62 6.06
CA TRP A 90 -2.67 -13.21 6.09
C TRP A 90 -2.48 -12.56 7.45
N ASP A 91 -2.35 -13.34 8.54
CA ASP A 91 -2.00 -12.80 9.86
C ASP A 91 -0.63 -12.10 9.89
N ARG A 92 0.24 -12.39 8.91
CA ARG A 92 1.53 -11.71 8.74
C ARG A 92 1.44 -10.46 7.87
N ILE A 93 0.33 -10.26 7.17
CA ILE A 93 0.14 -9.13 6.26
C ILE A 93 -0.33 -7.93 7.08
N ILE A 94 0.25 -6.78 6.79
CA ILE A 94 -0.09 -5.49 7.38
C ILE A 94 -0.50 -4.57 6.24
N TYR A 95 -1.61 -3.86 6.41
CA TYR A 95 -2.01 -2.78 5.51
C TYR A 95 -1.27 -1.50 5.93
N MET A 96 -0.21 -1.17 5.21
CA MET A 96 0.54 0.06 5.41
C MET A 96 -0.11 1.17 4.60
N VAL A 97 -0.87 2.04 5.29
CA VAL A 97 -1.46 3.22 4.67
C VAL A 97 -0.34 4.12 4.20
N ARG A 98 -0.40 4.48 2.91
CA ARG A 98 0.50 5.47 2.34
C ARG A 98 -0.27 6.74 2.12
N VAL A 99 0.28 7.82 2.62
CA VAL A 99 0.05 9.10 1.97
C VAL A 99 1.00 9.10 0.77
N SER A 100 0.47 9.20 -0.45
CA SER A 100 1.35 9.36 -1.61
C SER A 100 2.14 10.66 -1.39
N LEU A 101 3.39 10.50 -1.00
CA LEU A 101 4.33 11.56 -0.65
C LEU A 101 5.71 11.04 -1.06
N LEU A 102 5.91 10.87 -2.37
CA LEU A 102 7.10 11.49 -2.90
C LEU A 102 6.65 12.90 -3.19
N LEU A 103 6.94 13.76 -2.22
CA LEU A 103 7.09 15.17 -2.43
C LEU A 103 5.75 15.94 -2.67
N TYR A 104 5.04 16.34 -1.59
CA TYR A 104 4.01 17.40 -1.61
C TYR A 104 4.40 18.58 -0.73
N ARG A 105 4.31 19.79 -1.31
CA ARG A 105 4.31 21.08 -0.62
C ARG A 105 2.88 21.35 -0.12
N ILE A 106 2.71 21.48 1.20
CA ILE A 106 1.48 22.05 1.76
C ILE A 106 1.62 23.58 1.65
N LEU A 107 0.72 24.21 0.90
CA LEU A 107 0.45 25.65 0.99
C LEU A 107 -0.81 25.87 1.84
#